data_AF-A0A0Q0KL06-F1
#
_entry.id   AF-A0A0Q0KL06-F1
#
_cell.length_a   1.000
_cell.length_b   1.000
_cell.length_c   1.000
_cell.angle_alpha   90.00
_cell.angle_beta   90.00
_cell.angle_gamma   90.00
#
_symmetry.space_group_name_H-M   'P 1'
#
loop_
_entity.id
_entity.type
_entity.pdbx_description
1 polymer ?
#
loop_
_entity_poly.entity_id
_entity_poly.type
_entity_poly.pdbx_seq_one_letter_code
_entity_poly.pdbx_strand_id
1 'polypeptide(L)'
;MWSEIDNGETIGTIGSESGEIIKDEEHSKGARLTIEKGGDIAPYTLTSGIYGCFFHTTHLSNIKEGISEFEAMKAEISEFVNKETSTDEEHDWILAFVGRH
;
A
#
# COMPACT_ATOMS: atom_id res chain seq x y z
N MET A 1 1.59 -4.96 -13.37
CA MET A 1 0.22 -4.40 -13.54
C MET A 1 -0.49 -4.53 -12.20
N TRP A 2 -1.29 -3.54 -11.81
CA TRP A 2 -2.14 -3.59 -10.62
C TRP A 2 -3.50 -4.21 -10.94
N SER A 3 -4.03 -5.01 -10.02
CA SER A 3 -5.37 -5.59 -10.07
C SER A 3 -5.92 -5.79 -8.67
N GLU A 4 -7.23 -5.90 -8.53
CA GLU A 4 -7.83 -6.30 -7.26
C GLU A 4 -7.28 -7.65 -6.80
N ILE A 5 -6.92 -7.74 -5.53
CA ILE A 5 -6.48 -9.02 -4.95
C ILE A 5 -7.65 -9.98 -4.85
N ASP A 6 -7.40 -11.27 -5.09
CA ASP A 6 -8.40 -12.34 -4.97
C ASP A 6 -9.73 -12.04 -5.66
N ASN A 7 -9.69 -11.33 -6.80
CA ASN A 7 -10.88 -10.86 -7.53
C ASN A 7 -11.85 -10.00 -6.69
N GLY A 8 -11.31 -9.24 -5.74
CA GLY A 8 -12.07 -8.35 -4.85
C GLY A 8 -12.70 -9.05 -3.64
N GLU A 9 -12.41 -10.33 -3.39
CA GLU A 9 -12.98 -11.09 -2.26
C GLU A 9 -12.61 -10.50 -0.89
N THR A 10 -11.54 -9.71 -0.80
CA THR A 10 -11.13 -9.05 0.44
C THR A 10 -11.95 -7.81 0.78
N ILE A 11 -12.66 -7.22 -0.18
CA ILE A 11 -13.42 -5.98 0.05
C ILE A 11 -14.59 -6.25 1.02
N GLY A 12 -14.73 -5.39 2.03
CA GLY A 12 -15.71 -5.53 3.11
C GLY A 12 -15.30 -6.48 4.23
N THR A 13 -14.13 -7.12 4.14
CA THR A 13 -13.55 -7.90 5.25
C THR A 13 -12.72 -7.01 6.18
N ILE A 14 -12.29 -7.55 7.32
CA ILE A 14 -11.43 -6.84 8.27
C ILE A 14 -9.97 -7.02 7.86
N GLY A 15 -9.25 -5.92 7.70
CA GLY A 15 -7.84 -5.90 7.35
C GLY A 15 -6.91 -5.97 8.56
N SER A 16 -5.62 -5.73 8.31
CA SER A 16 -4.57 -5.86 9.33
C SER A 16 -4.61 -4.75 10.38
N GLU A 17 -5.20 -3.61 10.06
CA GLU A 17 -5.33 -2.45 10.96
C GLU A 17 -6.70 -2.38 11.64
N SER A 18 -7.39 -3.53 11.74
CA SER A 18 -8.73 -3.71 12.32
C SER A 18 -9.87 -2.97 11.60
N GLY A 19 -9.61 -2.35 10.45
CA GLY A 19 -10.61 -1.60 9.68
C GLY A 19 -11.27 -2.47 8.60
N GLU A 20 -12.38 -1.96 8.06
CA GLU A 20 -13.03 -2.56 6.88
C GLU A 20 -12.21 -2.25 5.63
N ILE A 21 -11.79 -3.26 4.88
CA ILE A 21 -11.09 -3.09 3.61
C ILE A 21 -12.03 -2.49 2.57
N ILE A 22 -11.70 -1.31 2.07
CA ILE A 22 -12.50 -0.59 1.06
C ILE A 22 -11.80 -0.47 -0.29
N LYS A 23 -10.49 -0.73 -0.34
CA LYS A 23 -9.72 -0.82 -1.58
C LYS A 23 -8.51 -1.71 -1.35
N ASP A 24 -8.26 -2.63 -2.26
CA ASP A 24 -7.17 -3.60 -2.10
C ASP A 24 -6.68 -4.05 -3.46
N GLU A 25 -5.45 -3.67 -3.81
CA GLU A 25 -4.85 -4.01 -5.10
C GLU A 25 -3.46 -4.60 -4.91
N GLU A 26 -3.16 -5.58 -5.75
CA GLU A 26 -1.86 -6.21 -5.85
C GLU A 26 -1.23 -5.94 -7.21
N HIS A 27 0.06 -5.63 -7.21
CA HIS A 27 0.88 -5.57 -8.39
C HIS A 27 1.44 -6.96 -8.70
N SER A 28 1.42 -7.34 -9.98
CA SER A 28 1.94 -8.62 -10.50
C SER A 28 3.41 -8.95 -10.19
N LYS A 29 4.14 -8.05 -9.52
CA LYS A 29 5.52 -8.23 -9.04
C LYS A 29 5.61 -8.32 -7.51
N GLY A 30 4.50 -8.60 -6.84
CA GLY A 30 4.46 -8.86 -5.40
C GLY A 30 4.42 -7.62 -4.52
N ALA A 31 3.74 -6.55 -4.96
CA ALA A 31 3.44 -5.40 -4.11
C ALA A 31 1.95 -5.32 -3.84
N ARG A 32 1.53 -4.84 -2.67
CA ARG A 32 0.11 -4.70 -2.31
C ARG A 32 -0.13 -3.36 -1.63
N LEU A 33 -1.28 -2.78 -1.92
CA LEU A 33 -1.80 -1.58 -1.27
C LEU A 33 -3.22 -1.84 -0.80
N THR A 34 -3.51 -1.51 0.45
CA THR A 34 -4.81 -1.76 1.08
C THR A 34 -5.26 -0.51 1.83
N ILE A 35 -6.43 0.03 1.48
CA ILE A 35 -7.10 1.06 2.27
C ILE A 35 -8.12 0.38 3.18
N GLU A 36 -8.01 0.64 4.48
CA GLU A 36 -9.00 0.25 5.46
C GLU A 36 -9.72 1.49 6.02
N LYS A 37 -10.99 1.31 6.42
CA LYS A 37 -11.82 2.33 7.06
C LYS A 37 -12.18 1.91 8.47
N GLY A 38 -12.07 2.85 9.41
CA GLY A 38 -12.51 2.67 10.79
C GLY A 38 -11.63 1.75 11.60
N GLY A 39 -10.31 1.76 11.35
CA GLY A 39 -9.33 1.05 12.16
C GLY A 39 -9.12 1.68 13.54
N ASP A 40 -8.27 1.04 14.35
CA ASP A 40 -8.11 1.38 15.78
C ASP A 40 -7.43 2.74 16.02
N ILE A 41 -6.53 3.14 15.12
CA ILE A 41 -5.64 4.31 15.30
C ILE A 41 -6.15 5.55 14.57
N ALA A 42 -6.66 5.37 13.34
CA ALA A 42 -7.05 6.46 12.45
C ALA A 42 -8.34 6.14 11.69
N PRO A 43 -9.10 7.17 11.25
CA PRO A 43 -10.34 6.96 10.50
C PRO A 43 -10.15 6.14 9.22
N TYR A 44 -8.98 6.26 8.58
CA TYR A 44 -8.55 5.45 7.46
C TYR A 44 -7.08 5.11 7.61
N THR A 45 -6.67 3.96 7.09
CA THR A 45 -5.28 3.57 6.97
C THR A 45 -5.00 3.13 5.54
N LEU A 46 -3.75 3.32 5.09
CA LEU A 46 -3.24 2.79 3.84
C LEU A 46 -2.01 1.95 4.16
N THR A 47 -2.17 0.64 4.10
CA THR A 47 -1.06 -0.32 4.24
C THR A 47 -0.43 -0.54 2.88
N SER A 48 0.88 -0.32 2.81
CA SER A 48 1.72 -0.51 1.64
C SER A 48 2.77 -1.58 1.91
N GLY A 49 3.07 -2.41 0.92
CA GLY A 49 4.14 -3.39 1.09
C GLY A 49 4.59 -4.04 -0.20
N ILE A 50 5.82 -4.54 -0.16
CA ILE A 50 6.41 -5.42 -1.17
C ILE A 50 6.80 -6.71 -0.45
N TYR A 51 6.29 -7.85 -0.91
CA TYR A 51 6.48 -9.13 -0.25
C TYR A 51 7.97 -9.49 -0.14
N GLY A 52 8.40 -9.84 1.07
CA GLY A 52 9.80 -10.15 1.38
C GLY A 52 10.71 -8.94 1.52
N CYS A 53 10.17 -7.72 1.39
CA CYS A 53 10.92 -6.47 1.39
C CYS A 53 10.48 -5.56 2.55
N PHE A 54 9.29 -4.96 2.50
CA PHE A 54 8.79 -4.08 3.56
C PHE A 54 7.27 -4.07 3.67
N PHE A 55 6.79 -3.56 4.81
CA PHE A 55 5.40 -3.15 5.04
C PHE A 55 5.39 -1.83 5.82
N HIS A 56 4.49 -0.93 5.45
CA HIS A 56 4.33 0.38 6.07
C HIS A 56 2.87 0.83 6.04
N THR A 57 2.39 1.36 7.18
CA THR A 57 1.01 1.84 7.33
C THR A 57 1.01 3.36 7.46
N THR A 58 0.36 4.03 6.51
CA THR A 58 0.09 5.47 6.56
C THR A 58 -1.27 5.73 7.22
N HIS A 59 -1.33 6.64 8.18
CA HIS A 59 -2.57 7.04 8.86
C HIS A 59 -3.20 8.26 8.19
N LEU A 60 -4.49 8.15 7.84
CA LEU A 60 -5.18 9.12 6.99
C LEU A 60 -6.42 9.67 7.69
N SER A 61 -6.72 10.95 7.47
CA SER A 61 -7.86 11.60 8.13
C SER A 61 -9.17 11.43 7.35
N ASN A 62 -9.09 11.22 6.03
CA ASN A 62 -10.27 11.10 5.18
C ASN A 62 -10.00 10.27 3.91
N ILE A 63 -11.07 9.77 3.28
CA ILE A 63 -10.98 8.90 2.11
C ILE A 63 -10.41 9.59 0.86
N LYS A 64 -10.62 10.90 0.69
CA LYS A 64 -10.12 11.62 -0.49
C LYS A 64 -8.60 11.67 -0.48
N GLU A 65 -8.02 11.93 0.70
CA GLU A 65 -6.59 11.83 0.95
C GLU A 65 -6.08 10.42 0.67
N GLY A 66 -6.75 9.40 1.22
CA GLY A 66 -6.36 8.00 1.02
C GLY A 66 -6.34 7.55 -0.44
N ILE A 67 -7.33 7.95 -1.26
CA ILE A 67 -7.34 7.63 -2.70
C ILE A 67 -6.20 8.35 -3.44
N SER A 68 -5.93 9.61 -3.10
CA SER A 68 -4.81 10.34 -3.69
C SER A 68 -3.48 9.70 -3.37
N GLU A 69 -3.29 9.30 -2.10
CA GLU A 69 -2.08 8.66 -1.61
C GLU A 69 -1.87 7.28 -2.24
N PHE A 70 -2.95 6.51 -2.36
CA PHE A 70 -2.95 5.21 -3.00
C PHE A 70 -2.45 5.26 -4.45
N GLU A 71 -2.94 6.20 -5.25
CA GLU A 71 -2.51 6.35 -6.64
C GLU A 71 -1.06 6.86 -6.74
N ALA A 72 -0.62 7.72 -5.82
CA ALA A 72 0.77 8.16 -5.74
C ALA A 72 1.72 7.00 -5.42
N MET A 73 1.42 6.22 -4.37
CA MET A 73 2.18 5.03 -4.00
C MET A 73 2.18 3.98 -5.12
N LYS A 74 1.05 3.76 -5.80
CA LYS A 74 1.00 2.85 -6.96
C LYS A 74 1.98 3.25 -8.04
N ALA A 75 2.02 4.53 -8.41
CA ALA A 75 2.92 5.01 -9.44
C ALA A 75 4.38 4.79 -9.03
N GLU A 76 4.74 5.17 -7.80
CA GLU A 76 6.10 5.07 -7.30
C GLU A 76 6.58 3.63 -7.15
N ILE A 77 5.77 2.76 -6.52
CA ILE A 77 6.05 1.34 -6.40
C ILE A 77 6.16 0.70 -7.78
N SER A 78 5.30 1.06 -8.73
CA SER A 78 5.37 0.51 -10.10
C SER A 78 6.68 0.85 -10.78
N GLU A 79 7.19 2.07 -10.60
CA GLU A 79 8.49 2.46 -11.14
C GLU A 79 9.60 1.63 -10.49
N PHE A 80 9.58 1.52 -9.17
CA PHE A 80 10.56 0.78 -8.39
C PHE A 80 10.63 -0.71 -8.78
N VAL A 81 9.51 -1.43 -8.71
CA VAL A 81 9.47 -2.89 -9.01
C VAL A 81 9.75 -3.20 -10.49
N ASN A 82 9.73 -2.22 -11.38
CA ASN A 82 10.10 -2.38 -12.78
C ASN A 82 11.55 -2.04 -13.10
N LYS A 83 12.30 -1.52 -12.14
CA LYS A 83 13.73 -1.24 -12.26
C LYS A 83 14.54 -2.42 -11.70
N GLU A 84 15.67 -2.70 -12.33
CA GLU A 84 16.70 -3.55 -11.74
C GLU A 84 17.48 -2.72 -10.72
N THR A 85 17.47 -3.12 -9.45
CA THR A 85 18.13 -2.42 -8.34
C THR A 85 19.10 -3.33 -7.62
N SER A 86 20.19 -2.77 -7.12
CA SER A 86 21.02 -3.41 -6.11
C SER A 86 20.34 -3.36 -4.73
N THR A 87 20.84 -4.15 -3.78
CA THR A 87 20.31 -4.17 -2.40
C THR A 87 20.44 -2.82 -1.69
N ASP A 88 21.52 -2.07 -1.95
CA ASP A 88 21.72 -0.74 -1.35
C ASP A 88 20.71 0.28 -1.91
N GLU A 89 20.47 0.25 -3.23
CA GLU A 89 19.46 1.11 -3.86
C GLU A 89 18.04 0.79 -3.40
N GLU A 90 17.74 -0.50 -3.19
CA GLU A 90 16.47 -0.94 -2.61
C GLU A 90 16.28 -0.40 -1.19
N HIS A 91 17.28 -0.56 -0.33
CA HIS A 91 17.23 -0.04 1.03
C HIS A 91 17.05 1.48 1.09
N ASP A 92 17.81 2.23 0.30
CA ASP A 92 17.70 3.69 0.24
C ASP A 92 16.34 4.13 -0.30
N TRP A 93 15.81 3.42 -1.29
CA TRP A 93 14.48 3.70 -1.81
C TRP A 93 13.38 3.46 -0.76
N ILE A 94 13.43 2.34 -0.03
CA ILE A 94 12.46 2.02 1.04
C ILE A 94 12.46 3.11 2.11
N LEU A 95 13.64 3.52 2.59
CA LEU A 95 13.75 4.58 3.60
C LEU A 95 13.15 5.89 3.10
N ALA A 96 13.38 6.23 1.83
CA ALA A 96 12.84 7.44 1.24
C ALA A 96 11.32 7.34 1.02
N PHE A 97 10.81 6.17 0.61
CA PHE A 97 9.39 5.90 0.42
C PHE A 97 8.63 6.04 1.75
N VAL A 98 9.07 5.35 2.79
CA VAL A 98 8.49 5.40 4.14
C VAL A 98 8.63 6.80 4.78
N GLY A 99 9.62 7.59 4.37
CA GLY A 99 9.76 8.97 4.86
C GLY A 99 8.84 9.99 4.18
N ARG A 100 8.30 9.66 3.00
CA ARG A 100 7.36 10.53 2.25
C ARG A 100 5.90 10.27 2.64
N HIS A 101 5.60 9.01 2.96
CA HIS A 101 4.27 8.47 3.21
C HIS A 101 4.04 8.23 4.70
#